data_AF-A0A849QII4-F1
#
_entry.id   AF-A0A849QII4-F1
#
_cell.length_a   1.000
_cell.length_b   1.000
_cell.length_c   1.000
_cell.angle_alpha   90.00
_cell.angle_beta   90.00
_cell.angle_gamma   90.00
#
_symmetry.space_group_name_H-M   'P 1'
#
loop_
_entity.id
_entity.type
_entity.pdbx_description
1 polymer ?
#
loop_
_entity_poly.entity_id
_entity_poly.type
_entity_poly.pdbx_seq_one_letter_code
_entity_poly.pdbx_strand_id
1 'polypeptide(L)'
;MRGKTGAAIIIGSDAAPTMLEEWGKIVLYNLVALFVIVLINFIRYRDRFPLGYITPLGLITMYAVFLGTNSFSMPMPEPMAPSLAIFGRGGPYELIAYMLVAVATYNQSRIALTEEILRISPVPRMSLEQWAGIGFAIAMILLAGWREAAMIMAL
;
A
#
# COMPACT_ATOMS: atom_id res chain seq x y z
N MET A 1 24.19 5.50 -4.10
CA MET A 1 22.89 5.19 -3.45
C MET A 1 22.40 6.38 -2.60
N ARG A 2 22.36 7.60 -3.15
CA ARG A 2 21.83 8.78 -2.45
C ARG A 2 20.53 9.20 -3.13
N GLY A 3 19.44 9.30 -2.38
CA GLY A 3 18.19 9.93 -2.80
C GLY A 3 17.15 9.08 -3.56
N LYS A 4 17.45 7.83 -3.95
CA LYS A 4 16.45 6.94 -4.58
C LYS A 4 15.84 6.01 -3.54
N THR A 5 14.50 6.00 -3.38
CA THR A 5 13.82 4.99 -2.56
C THR A 5 13.99 3.61 -3.21
N GLY A 6 13.81 2.53 -2.44
CA GLY A 6 13.81 1.17 -2.98
C GLY A 6 12.79 0.99 -4.12
N ALA A 7 11.66 1.69 -4.05
CA ALA A 7 10.65 1.73 -5.12
C ALA A 7 11.21 2.34 -6.43
N ALA A 8 11.92 3.45 -6.35
CA ALA A 8 12.54 4.11 -7.51
C ALA A 8 13.67 3.28 -8.17
N ILE A 9 14.27 2.34 -7.44
CA ILE A 9 15.25 1.39 -7.98
C ILE A 9 14.55 0.27 -8.75
N ILE A 10 13.37 -0.17 -8.27
CA ILE A 10 12.60 -1.27 -8.87
C ILE A 10 11.78 -0.81 -10.08
N ILE A 11 11.18 0.39 -10.01
CA ILE A 11 10.28 0.93 -11.03
C ILE A 11 11.05 1.64 -12.18
N GLY A 12 12.29 2.05 -11.92
CA GLY A 12 13.08 2.88 -12.82
C GLY A 12 12.87 4.37 -12.52
N SER A 13 13.85 5.20 -12.90
CA SER A 13 13.80 6.66 -12.67
C SER A 13 13.32 7.47 -13.87
N ASP A 14 13.08 6.82 -15.00
CA ASP A 14 12.67 7.48 -16.24
C ASP A 14 11.17 7.22 -16.46
N ALA A 15 10.46 8.25 -16.90
CA ALA A 15 9.05 8.15 -17.25
C ALA A 15 8.85 7.12 -18.37
N ALA A 16 7.76 6.36 -18.30
CA ALA A 16 7.41 5.41 -19.35
C ALA A 16 7.08 6.14 -20.67
N PRO A 17 7.26 5.45 -21.82
CA PRO A 17 6.92 5.98 -23.14
C PRO A 17 5.46 6.45 -23.29
N THR A 18 4.53 5.85 -22.53
CA THR A 18 3.10 6.17 -22.62
C THR A 18 2.45 6.30 -21.26
N MET A 19 1.38 7.10 -21.19
CA MET A 19 0.55 7.29 -20.00
C MET A 19 0.02 5.97 -19.43
N LEU A 20 -0.41 5.06 -20.31
CA LEU A 20 -0.97 3.77 -19.89
C LEU A 20 0.11 2.87 -19.29
N GLU A 21 1.32 2.89 -19.84
CA GLU A 21 2.46 2.15 -19.28
C GLU A 21 2.87 2.70 -17.92
N GLU A 22 2.95 4.03 -17.77
CA GLU A 22 3.30 4.68 -16.51
C GLU A 22 2.26 4.35 -15.42
N TRP A 23 0.99 4.52 -15.76
CA TRP A 23 -0.13 4.14 -14.91
C TRP A 23 -0.08 2.65 -14.52
N GLY A 24 0.16 1.78 -15.50
CA GLY A 24 0.24 0.33 -15.29
C GLY A 24 1.37 -0.06 -14.32
N LYS A 25 2.54 0.59 -14.42
CA LYS A 25 3.65 0.38 -13.47
C LYS A 25 3.26 0.76 -12.05
N ILE A 26 2.69 1.96 -11.87
CA ILE A 26 2.28 2.48 -10.56
C ILE A 26 1.20 1.57 -9.93
N VAL A 27 0.20 1.19 -10.72
CA VAL A 27 -0.88 0.31 -10.28
C VAL A 27 -0.33 -1.07 -9.92
N LEU A 28 0.48 -1.68 -10.78
CA LEU A 28 1.03 -3.01 -10.52
C LEU A 28 1.84 -3.04 -9.23
N TYR A 29 2.70 -2.04 -9.01
CA TYR A 29 3.49 -1.93 -7.79
C TYR A 29 2.60 -1.88 -6.54
N ASN A 30 1.56 -1.05 -6.57
CA ASN A 30 0.61 -0.91 -5.47
C ASN A 30 -0.24 -2.19 -5.25
N LEU A 31 -0.67 -2.86 -6.32
CA LEU A 31 -1.42 -4.12 -6.22
C LEU A 31 -0.55 -5.24 -5.63
N VAL A 32 0.73 -5.28 -5.97
CA VAL A 32 1.69 -6.21 -5.34
C VAL A 32 1.81 -5.91 -3.84
N ALA A 33 1.93 -4.64 -3.46
CA ALA A 33 1.97 -4.26 -2.04
C ALA A 33 0.68 -4.68 -1.29
N LEU A 34 -0.50 -4.45 -1.88
CA LEU A 34 -1.78 -4.92 -1.34
C LEU A 34 -1.82 -6.43 -1.19
N PHE A 35 -1.37 -7.17 -2.20
CA PHE A 35 -1.32 -8.63 -2.17
C PHE A 35 -0.42 -9.13 -1.03
N VAL A 36 0.76 -8.54 -0.86
CA VAL A 36 1.66 -8.85 0.26
C VAL A 36 0.99 -8.58 1.61
N ILE A 37 0.28 -7.46 1.76
CA ILE A 37 -0.49 -7.17 2.99
C ILE A 37 -1.50 -8.27 3.29
N VAL A 38 -2.28 -8.71 2.29
CA VAL A 38 -3.25 -9.80 2.45
C VAL A 38 -2.57 -11.10 2.86
N LEU A 39 -1.45 -11.47 2.22
CA LEU A 39 -0.70 -12.67 2.57
C LEU A 39 -0.20 -12.65 4.01
N ILE A 40 0.36 -11.52 4.46
CA ILE A 40 0.82 -11.37 5.83
C ILE A 40 -0.37 -11.40 6.81
N ASN A 41 -1.54 -10.89 6.41
CA ASN A 41 -2.75 -10.94 7.22
C ASN A 41 -3.29 -12.35 7.45
N PHE A 42 -2.86 -13.34 6.65
CA PHE A 42 -3.15 -14.74 6.93
C PHE A 42 -2.43 -15.26 8.18
N ILE A 43 -1.45 -14.51 8.69
CA ILE A 43 -0.68 -14.84 9.89
C ILE A 43 -1.15 -13.93 11.03
N ARG A 44 -1.41 -14.50 12.20
CA ARG A 44 -1.69 -13.77 13.44
C ARG A 44 -0.65 -14.08 14.50
N TYR A 45 -0.29 -13.09 15.29
CA TYR A 45 0.62 -13.26 16.43
C TYR A 45 -0.14 -13.57 17.71
N ARG A 46 0.31 -14.61 18.43
CA ARG A 46 -0.24 -15.07 19.71
C ARG A 46 -1.78 -15.15 19.74
N ASP A 47 -2.37 -15.57 18.63
CA ASP A 47 -3.82 -15.65 18.45
C ASP A 47 -4.61 -14.32 18.60
N ARG A 48 -3.93 -13.16 18.61
CA ARG A 48 -4.57 -11.86 18.92
C ARG A 48 -4.65 -10.91 17.75
N PHE A 49 -3.52 -10.63 17.09
CA PHE A 49 -3.47 -9.60 16.07
C PHE A 49 -2.96 -10.15 14.73
N PRO A 50 -3.66 -9.89 13.61
CA PRO A 50 -3.16 -10.18 12.27
C PRO A 50 -1.89 -9.36 11.99
N LEU A 51 -0.87 -9.99 11.43
CA LEU A 51 0.40 -9.35 11.14
C LEU A 51 0.32 -8.37 9.96
N GLY A 52 -0.72 -8.45 9.13
CA GLY A 52 -0.88 -7.55 7.97
C GLY A 52 -1.05 -6.09 8.36
N TYR A 53 -1.34 -5.78 9.64
CA TYR A 53 -1.35 -4.44 10.21
C TYR A 53 0.06 -3.84 10.36
N ILE A 54 1.10 -4.66 10.46
CA ILE A 54 2.48 -4.19 10.63
C ILE A 54 2.93 -3.40 9.41
N THR A 55 2.57 -3.85 8.21
CA THR A 55 2.93 -3.19 6.95
C THR A 55 2.41 -1.74 6.86
N PRO A 56 1.09 -1.45 6.96
CA PRO A 56 0.61 -0.08 6.92
C PRO A 56 1.14 0.76 8.09
N LEU A 57 1.30 0.20 9.30
CA LEU A 57 1.90 0.93 10.42
C LEU A 57 3.36 1.32 10.16
N GLY A 58 4.15 0.40 9.61
CA GLY A 58 5.53 0.65 9.20
C GLY A 58 5.61 1.70 8.09
N LEU A 59 4.72 1.62 7.09
CA LEU A 59 4.65 2.59 6.00
C LEU A 59 4.24 3.98 6.51
N ILE A 60 3.25 4.09 7.40
CA ILE A 60 2.87 5.36 8.05
C ILE A 60 4.05 5.95 8.84
N THR A 61 4.75 5.10 9.60
CA THR A 61 5.92 5.53 10.38
C THR A 61 7.03 6.03 9.44
N MET A 62 7.33 5.27 8.39
CA MET A 62 8.32 5.67 7.39
C MET A 62 7.91 6.95 6.66
N TYR A 63 6.62 7.11 6.36
CA TYR A 63 6.06 8.30 5.72
C TYR A 63 6.19 9.55 6.59
N ALA A 64 5.83 9.43 7.87
CA ALA A 64 5.91 10.50 8.85
C ALA A 64 7.36 10.90 9.15
N VAL A 65 8.29 9.94 9.16
CA VAL A 65 9.69 10.17 9.55
C VAL A 65 10.58 10.59 8.37
N PHE A 66 10.43 9.98 7.19
CA PHE A 66 11.45 10.06 6.13
C PHE A 66 11.01 10.68 4.80
N LEU A 67 9.78 10.44 4.35
CA LEU A 67 9.40 10.82 2.97
C LEU A 67 8.77 12.20 2.85
N GLY A 68 8.22 12.74 3.94
CA GLY A 68 7.16 13.73 3.79
C GLY A 68 6.01 13.12 2.97
N THR A 69 5.03 13.92 2.61
CA THR A 69 3.75 13.35 2.18
C THR A 69 3.62 13.03 0.69
N ASN A 70 4.68 12.43 0.17
CA ASN A 70 4.89 12.10 -1.25
C ASN A 70 4.29 10.73 -1.63
N SER A 71 4.26 10.37 -2.92
CA SER A 71 3.83 9.04 -3.38
C SER A 71 4.80 7.93 -2.92
N PHE A 72 4.32 6.72 -2.58
CA PHE A 72 5.20 5.59 -2.22
C PHE A 72 5.84 4.95 -3.44
N SER A 73 5.12 4.94 -4.56
CA SER A 73 5.62 4.45 -5.83
C SER A 73 6.72 5.36 -6.39
N MET A 74 6.60 6.68 -6.21
CA MET A 74 7.63 7.65 -6.65
C MET A 74 7.88 8.78 -5.63
N PRO A 75 9.03 8.76 -4.93
CA PRO A 75 9.41 9.84 -4.02
C PRO A 75 9.82 11.10 -4.80
N MET A 76 9.53 12.28 -4.26
CA MET A 76 10.10 13.52 -4.79
C MET A 76 11.57 13.70 -4.37
N PRO A 77 12.36 14.50 -5.11
CA PRO A 77 13.71 14.87 -4.69
C PRO A 77 13.74 15.60 -3.35
N GLU A 78 12.72 16.41 -3.06
CA GLU A 78 12.59 17.17 -1.82
C GLU A 78 11.31 16.80 -1.05
N PRO A 79 11.36 16.68 0.29
CA PRO A 79 10.18 16.48 1.12
C PRO A 79 9.18 17.64 0.98
N MET A 80 7.89 17.33 0.85
CA MET A 80 6.84 18.35 0.81
C MET A 80 6.65 18.98 2.19
N ALA A 81 6.59 20.31 2.26
CA ALA A 81 6.26 21.03 3.50
C ALA A 81 4.82 20.72 3.95
N PRO A 82 4.55 20.66 5.28
CA PRO A 82 3.20 20.40 5.80
C PRO A 82 2.18 21.40 5.26
N SER A 83 1.28 20.94 4.40
CA SER A 83 0.26 21.77 3.75
C SER A 83 -0.86 20.89 3.20
N LEU A 84 -2.00 21.51 2.86
CA LEU A 84 -3.12 20.81 2.22
C LEU A 84 -2.79 20.33 0.78
N ALA A 85 -1.65 20.75 0.21
CA ALA A 85 -1.19 20.29 -1.10
C ALA A 85 -0.88 18.78 -1.13
N ILE A 86 -0.70 18.16 0.05
CA ILE A 86 -0.59 16.71 0.24
C ILE A 86 -1.73 15.92 -0.42
N PHE A 87 -2.96 16.41 -0.32
CA PHE A 87 -4.13 15.74 -0.93
C PHE A 87 -4.07 15.80 -2.46
N GLY A 88 -3.14 16.58 -3.00
CA GLY A 88 -2.79 16.56 -4.41
C GLY A 88 -1.91 15.39 -4.83
N ARG A 89 -1.43 14.56 -3.89
CA ARG A 89 -0.49 13.46 -4.14
C ARG A 89 -1.17 12.11 -3.95
N GLY A 90 -0.62 11.07 -4.57
CA GLY A 90 -1.11 9.69 -4.51
C GLY A 90 -0.84 9.00 -3.18
N GLY A 91 0.28 9.31 -2.52
CA GLY A 91 0.73 8.62 -1.30
C GLY A 91 -0.29 8.49 -0.16
N PRO A 92 -1.04 9.56 0.21
CA PRO A 92 -2.10 9.45 1.21
C PRO A 92 -3.19 8.45 0.81
N TYR A 93 -3.57 8.42 -0.47
CA TYR A 93 -4.59 7.51 -0.97
C TYR A 93 -4.09 6.07 -1.04
N GLU A 94 -2.82 5.87 -1.41
CA GLU A 94 -2.15 4.56 -1.33
C GLU A 94 -2.16 4.03 0.11
N LEU A 95 -1.81 4.86 1.11
CA LEU A 95 -1.87 4.48 2.53
C LEU A 95 -3.27 4.10 3.00
N ILE A 96 -4.27 4.88 2.63
CA ILE A 96 -5.66 4.58 2.98
C ILE A 96 -6.08 3.24 2.36
N ALA A 97 -5.73 2.99 1.10
CA ALA A 97 -6.00 1.71 0.46
C ALA A 97 -5.32 0.54 1.18
N TYR A 98 -4.06 0.71 1.59
CA TYR A 98 -3.32 -0.32 2.34
C TYR A 98 -3.95 -0.62 3.70
N MET A 99 -4.35 0.42 4.44
CA MET A 99 -5.07 0.27 5.69
C MET A 99 -6.43 -0.42 5.50
N LEU A 100 -7.19 -0.02 4.48
CA LEU A 100 -8.48 -0.62 4.16
C LEU A 100 -8.37 -2.11 3.84
N VAL A 101 -7.38 -2.53 3.05
CA VAL A 101 -7.17 -3.96 2.76
C VAL A 101 -6.74 -4.72 4.00
N ALA A 102 -5.84 -4.16 4.82
CA ALA A 102 -5.44 -4.78 6.09
C ALA A 102 -6.63 -4.98 7.03
N VAL A 103 -7.51 -3.98 7.15
CA VAL A 103 -8.72 -4.07 7.97
C VAL A 103 -9.75 -4.99 7.33
N ALA A 104 -10.02 -4.88 6.03
CA ALA A 104 -11.01 -5.69 5.35
C ALA A 104 -10.67 -7.19 5.35
N THR A 105 -9.39 -7.55 5.47
CA THR A 105 -8.94 -8.96 5.51
C THR A 105 -8.59 -9.46 6.91
N TYR A 106 -8.87 -8.69 7.98
CA TYR A 106 -8.46 -9.01 9.35
C TYR A 106 -8.94 -10.39 9.86
N ASN A 107 -10.17 -10.77 9.51
CA ASN A 107 -10.76 -12.04 9.96
C ASN A 107 -10.34 -13.24 9.08
N GLN A 108 -9.49 -13.01 8.07
CA GLN A 108 -8.98 -14.06 7.17
C GLN A 108 -7.66 -14.65 7.67
N SER A 109 -7.22 -14.33 8.90
CA SER A 109 -6.04 -14.97 9.50
C SER A 109 -6.25 -16.47 9.70
N ARG A 110 -5.41 -17.28 9.06
CA ARG A 110 -5.48 -18.75 9.08
C ARG A 110 -4.46 -19.35 10.02
N ILE A 111 -3.28 -18.74 10.15
CA ILE A 111 -2.11 -19.28 10.81
C ILE A 111 -1.84 -18.48 12.08
N ALA A 112 -1.83 -19.13 13.24
CA ALA A 112 -1.41 -18.52 14.49
C ALA A 112 0.02 -18.90 14.85
N LEU A 113 0.87 -17.89 15.02
CA LEU A 113 2.21 -18.03 15.59
C LEU A 113 2.08 -17.98 17.12
N THR A 114 2.14 -19.14 17.75
CA THR A 114 2.22 -19.30 19.21
C THR A 114 3.58 -19.88 19.60
N GLU A 115 3.92 -19.88 20.90
CA GLU A 115 5.26 -20.26 21.35
C GLU A 115 5.63 -21.72 21.05
N GLU A 116 4.64 -22.60 20.86
CA GLU A 116 4.89 -24.04 20.78
C GLU A 116 4.19 -24.74 19.60
N ILE A 117 3.14 -24.14 18.99
CA ILE A 117 2.34 -24.82 17.96
C ILE A 117 1.87 -23.86 16.85
N LEU A 118 2.03 -24.30 15.59
CA LEU A 118 1.36 -23.68 14.45
C LEU A 118 -0.12 -24.12 14.45
N ARG A 119 -1.03 -23.20 14.80
CA ARG A 119 -2.47 -23.49 14.80
C ARG A 119 -3.13 -22.97 13.52
N ILE A 120 -3.83 -23.85 12.81
CA ILE A 120 -4.71 -23.48 11.70
C ILE A 120 -6.11 -23.25 12.26
N SER A 121 -6.68 -22.09 11.99
CA SER A 121 -8.05 -21.75 12.40
C SER A 121 -9.00 -21.72 11.22
N PRO A 122 -10.27 -22.14 11.41
CA PRO A 122 -11.30 -21.92 10.41
C PRO A 122 -11.50 -20.41 10.21
N VAL A 123 -11.65 -19.99 8.96
CA VAL A 123 -11.90 -18.60 8.58
C VAL A 123 -13.35 -18.42 8.14
N PRO A 124 -14.04 -17.37 8.62
CA PRO A 124 -15.38 -17.04 8.14
C PRO A 124 -15.32 -16.61 6.67
N ARG A 125 -16.45 -16.75 5.97
CA ARG A 125 -16.60 -16.13 4.65
C ARG A 125 -16.54 -14.62 4.79
N MET A 126 -15.97 -13.96 3.78
CA MET A 126 -15.92 -12.50 3.77
C MET A 126 -17.32 -11.91 3.63
N SER A 127 -17.63 -10.93 4.47
CA SER A 127 -18.89 -10.19 4.38
C SER A 127 -18.89 -9.21 3.20
N LEU A 128 -20.06 -8.67 2.87
CA LEU A 128 -20.20 -7.69 1.80
C LEU A 128 -19.38 -6.43 2.09
N GLU A 129 -19.34 -5.98 3.35
CA GLU A 129 -18.59 -4.81 3.80
C GLU A 129 -17.08 -5.02 3.60
N GLN A 130 -16.59 -6.24 3.81
CA GLN A 130 -15.18 -6.57 3.57
C GLN A 130 -14.84 -6.55 2.08
N TRP A 131 -15.71 -7.11 1.25
CA TRP A 131 -15.56 -7.03 -0.21
C TRP A 131 -15.64 -5.59 -0.70
N ALA A 132 -16.57 -4.79 -0.17
CA ALA A 132 -16.68 -3.38 -0.48
C ALA A 132 -15.41 -2.61 -0.07
N GLY A 133 -14.83 -2.92 1.10
CA GLY A 133 -13.57 -2.35 1.57
C GLY A 133 -12.40 -2.66 0.63
N ILE A 134 -12.27 -3.91 0.17
CA ILE A 134 -11.26 -4.29 -0.83
C ILE A 134 -11.50 -3.56 -2.16
N GLY A 135 -12.74 -3.57 -2.64
CA GLY A 135 -13.11 -2.90 -3.90
C GLY A 135 -12.80 -1.41 -3.86
N PHE A 136 -13.12 -0.75 -2.74
CA PHE A 136 -12.82 0.67 -2.54
C PHE A 136 -11.31 0.92 -2.48
N ALA A 137 -10.53 0.08 -1.80
CA ALA A 137 -9.08 0.19 -1.77
C ALA A 137 -8.46 0.05 -3.18
N ILE A 138 -8.92 -0.92 -3.97
CA ILE A 138 -8.47 -1.10 -5.35
C ILE A 138 -8.82 0.14 -6.19
N ALA A 139 -10.06 0.65 -6.08
CA ALA A 139 -10.47 1.86 -6.78
C ALA A 139 -9.59 3.07 -6.42
N MET A 140 -9.23 3.23 -5.15
CA MET A 140 -8.31 4.28 -4.70
C MET A 140 -6.93 4.14 -5.34
N ILE A 141 -6.36 2.93 -5.42
CA ILE A 141 -5.08 2.69 -6.11
C ILE A 141 -5.16 3.06 -7.59
N LEU A 142 -6.23 2.64 -8.28
CA LEU A 142 -6.39 2.92 -9.71
C LEU A 142 -6.49 4.43 -9.99
N LEU A 143 -7.27 5.16 -9.19
CA LEU A 143 -7.47 6.60 -9.32
C LEU A 143 -6.24 7.41 -8.91
N ALA A 144 -5.60 7.05 -7.80
CA ALA A 144 -4.37 7.68 -7.34
C ALA A 144 -3.24 7.45 -8.34
N GLY A 145 -3.10 6.23 -8.85
CA GLY A 145 -2.13 5.89 -9.88
C GLY A 145 -2.38 6.65 -11.17
N TRP A 146 -3.64 6.82 -11.58
CA TRP A 146 -3.98 7.59 -12.79
C TRP A 146 -3.55 9.04 -12.65
N ARG A 147 -3.85 9.65 -11.50
CA ARG A 147 -3.46 11.02 -11.21
C ARG A 147 -1.94 11.18 -11.21
N GLU A 148 -1.20 10.30 -10.54
CA GLU A 148 0.26 10.36 -10.49
C GLU A 148 0.88 10.19 -11.88
N ALA A 149 0.42 9.21 -12.66
CA ALA A 149 0.85 9.06 -14.05
C ALA A 149 0.58 10.32 -14.88
N ALA A 150 -0.60 10.95 -14.74
CA ALA A 150 -0.95 12.16 -15.48
C ALA A 150 -0.04 13.34 -15.11
N MET A 151 0.35 13.46 -13.83
CA MET A 151 1.30 14.49 -13.40
C MET A 151 2.70 14.22 -13.94
N ILE A 152 3.14 12.96 -13.99
CA ILE A 152 4.46 12.58 -14.52
C ILE A 152 4.55 12.85 -16.01
N MET A 153 3.53 12.48 -16.78
CA MET A 153 3.51 12.68 -18.23
C MET A 153 3.36 14.16 -18.65
N ALA A 154 3.01 15.05 -17.71
CA ALA A 154 2.87 16.48 -17.94
C ALA A 154 4.14 17.29 -17.59
N LEU A 155 5.18 16.64 -17.05
CA LEU A 155 6.51 17.20 -16.79
C LEU A 155 7.40 17.13 -18.03
#